data_AF-A0A2M8A9K8-F1
#
_entry.id   AF-A0A2M8A9K8-F1
#
_cell.length_a   1.000
_cell.length_b   1.000
_cell.length_c   1.000
_cell.angle_alpha   90.00
_cell.angle_beta   90.00
_cell.angle_gamma   90.00
#
_symmetry.space_group_name_H-M   'P 1'
#
loop_
_entity.id
_entity.type
_entity.pdbx_description
1 polymer ?
#
loop_
_entity_poly.entity_id
_entity_poly.type
_entity_poly.pdbx_seq_one_letter_code
_entity_poly.pdbx_strand_id
1 'polypeptide(L)'
;MNLESLKIDLAKQLFSINEKSVLEQIKSILERKVIVAYSTDGKPLTVRAYNKALEKAEQDVVKGKLTDSVSLRKEVESWKSH
;
A
#
# COMPACT_ATOMS: atom_id res chain seq x y z
N MET A 1 -7.59 -5.93 31.52
CA MET A 1 -6.30 -5.45 30.98
C MET A 1 -6.54 -4.17 30.22
N ASN A 2 -5.71 -3.14 30.37
CA ASN A 2 -5.78 -1.93 29.54
C ASN A 2 -4.92 -2.10 28.27
N LEU A 3 -5.14 -1.24 27.27
CA LEU A 3 -4.43 -1.29 25.98
C LEU A 3 -2.90 -1.13 26.14
N GLU A 4 -2.46 -0.28 27.07
CA GLU A 4 -1.05 -0.02 27.32
C GLU A 4 -0.32 -1.23 27.90
N SER A 5 -0.95 -1.94 28.85
CA SER A 5 -0.44 -3.20 29.39
C SER A 5 -0.29 -4.26 28.31
N LEU A 6 -1.27 -4.36 27.40
CA LEU A 6 -1.23 -5.32 26.29
C LEU A 6 -0.07 -5.03 25.32
N LYS A 7 0.18 -3.75 24.99
CA LYS A 7 1.33 -3.35 24.13
C LYS A 7 2.66 -3.71 24.77
N ILE A 8 2.80 -3.45 26.07
CA ILE A 8 4.03 -3.72 26.83
C ILE A 8 4.30 -5.23 26.87
N ASP A 9 3.28 -6.04 27.11
CA ASP A 9 3.43 -7.50 27.18
C ASP A 9 3.79 -8.10 25.81
N LEU A 10 3.18 -7.62 24.73
CA LEU A 10 3.54 -8.01 23.37
C LEU A 10 4.98 -7.64 23.01
N ALA A 11 5.44 -6.43 23.40
CA ALA A 11 6.81 -6.00 23.15
C ALA A 11 7.82 -6.90 23.88
N LYS A 12 7.57 -7.23 25.14
CA LYS A 12 8.41 -8.16 25.92
C LYS A 12 8.49 -9.54 25.26
N GLN A 13 7.35 -10.08 24.83
CA GLN A 13 7.32 -11.36 24.11
C GLN A 13 8.14 -11.29 22.82
N LEU A 14 8.01 -10.20 22.04
CA LEU A 14 8.76 -10.00 20.80
C LEU A 14 10.28 -10.05 21.04
N PHE A 15 10.77 -9.36 22.07
CA PHE A 15 12.19 -9.32 22.42
C PHE A 15 12.73 -10.65 22.97
N SER A 16 11.86 -11.51 23.51
CA SER A 16 12.26 -12.84 24.00
C SER A 16 12.42 -13.89 22.90
N ILE A 17 11.92 -13.62 21.69
CA ILE A 17 12.00 -14.54 20.55
C ILE A 17 13.39 -14.43 19.91
N ASN A 18 14.16 -15.51 19.98
CA ASN A 18 15.48 -15.61 19.36
C ASN A 18 15.45 -16.27 17.97
N GLU A 19 14.30 -16.81 17.56
CA GLU A 19 14.15 -17.52 16.29
C GLU A 19 13.72 -16.56 15.17
N LYS A 20 14.60 -16.37 14.18
CA LYS A 20 14.37 -15.45 13.05
C LYS A 20 13.13 -15.80 12.23
N SER A 21 12.88 -17.09 11.99
CA SER A 21 11.72 -17.60 11.24
C SER A 21 10.39 -17.16 11.86
N VAL A 22 10.32 -17.15 13.20
CA VAL A 22 9.14 -16.74 13.97
C VAL A 22 8.97 -15.22 13.88
N LEU A 23 10.05 -14.45 14.03
CA LEU A 23 10.01 -13.00 13.87
C LEU A 23 9.58 -12.58 12.45
N GLU A 24 10.00 -13.32 11.41
CA GLU A 24 9.57 -13.07 10.03
C GLU A 24 8.08 -13.33 9.82
N GLN A 25 7.53 -14.38 10.43
CA GLN A 25 6.08 -14.64 10.39
C GLN A 25 5.29 -13.57 11.14
N ILE A 26 5.74 -13.18 12.33
CA ILE A 26 5.11 -12.09 13.10
C ILE A 26 5.15 -10.79 12.30
N LYS A 27 6.30 -10.47 11.70
CA LYS A 27 6.44 -9.34 10.77
C LYS A 27 5.43 -9.45 9.64
N SER A 28 5.29 -10.59 8.98
CA SER A 28 4.29 -10.79 7.92
C SER A 28 2.84 -10.61 8.40
N ILE A 29 2.53 -10.95 9.66
CA ILE A 29 1.19 -10.78 10.25
C ILE A 29 0.94 -9.31 10.63
N LEU A 30 1.92 -8.65 11.25
CA LEU A 30 1.84 -7.22 11.59
C LEU A 30 1.83 -6.34 10.35
N GLU A 31 2.61 -6.74 9.34
CA GLU A 31 2.65 -6.09 8.04
C GLU A 31 1.51 -6.56 7.14
N ARG A 32 0.62 -7.49 7.58
CA ARG A 32 -0.37 -8.19 6.74
C ARG A 32 -0.85 -7.26 5.66
N LYS A 33 -0.18 -7.42 4.52
CA LYS A 33 -0.43 -6.72 3.29
C LYS A 33 -1.73 -7.33 2.83
N VAL A 34 -2.86 -6.81 3.33
CA VAL A 34 -4.16 -7.14 2.75
C VAL A 34 -4.04 -6.65 1.31
N ILE A 35 -3.81 -7.61 0.41
CA ILE A 35 -3.72 -7.34 -1.02
C ILE A 35 -5.16 -7.05 -1.43
N VAL A 36 -5.42 -5.81 -1.81
CA VAL A 36 -6.77 -5.35 -2.19
C VAL A 36 -6.93 -5.27 -3.69
N ALA A 37 -5.84 -5.24 -4.44
CA ALA A 37 -5.84 -5.16 -5.90
C ALA A 37 -4.51 -5.66 -6.48
N TYR A 38 -4.43 -5.71 -7.80
CA TYR A 38 -3.19 -5.86 -8.55
C TYR A 38 -3.01 -4.64 -9.47
N SER A 39 -1.78 -4.20 -9.67
CA SER A 39 -1.45 -3.16 -10.65
C SER A 39 -1.50 -3.70 -12.08
N THR A 40 -1.40 -2.81 -13.07
CA THR A 40 -1.43 -3.15 -14.50
C THR A 40 -0.29 -4.07 -14.95
N ASP A 41 0.80 -4.13 -14.18
CA ASP A 41 1.93 -5.05 -14.36
C ASP A 41 1.80 -6.34 -13.51
N GLY A 42 0.64 -6.58 -12.90
CA GLY A 42 0.35 -7.78 -12.13
C GLY A 42 0.96 -7.82 -10.72
N LYS A 43 1.51 -6.71 -10.21
CA LYS A 43 2.06 -6.67 -8.85
C LYS A 43 0.95 -6.49 -7.81
N PRO A 44 1.03 -7.17 -6.66
CA PRO A 44 0.02 -7.03 -5.61
C PRO A 44 0.06 -5.64 -4.96
N LEU A 45 -1.10 -5.00 -4.86
CA LEU A 45 -1.31 -3.72 -4.19
C LEU A 45 -1.88 -3.95 -2.79
N THR A 46 -1.18 -3.42 -1.79
CA THR A 46 -1.60 -3.47 -0.38
C THR A 46 -2.58 -2.34 -0.08
N VAL A 47 -3.41 -2.49 0.97
CA VAL A 47 -4.29 -1.39 1.46
C VAL A 47 -3.50 -0.08 1.62
N ARG A 48 -2.30 -0.14 2.21
CA ARG A 48 -1.45 1.03 2.42
C ARG A 48 -1.00 1.66 1.10
N ALA A 49 -0.62 0.85 0.11
CA ALA A 49 -0.21 1.33 -1.20
C ALA A 49 -1.39 1.94 -1.97
N TYR A 50 -2.57 1.33 -1.85
CA TYR A 50 -3.81 1.82 -2.43
C TYR A 50 -4.22 3.18 -1.84
N ASN A 51 -4.23 3.31 -0.50
CA ASN A 51 -4.54 4.58 0.17
C ASN A 51 -3.54 5.68 -0.21
N LYS A 52 -2.26 5.35 -0.33
CA LYS A 52 -1.24 6.30 -0.80
C LYS A 52 -1.49 6.77 -2.24
N ALA A 53 -2.02 5.90 -3.10
CA ALA A 53 -2.40 6.27 -4.47
C ALA A 53 -3.60 7.23 -4.49
N LEU A 54 -4.58 7.02 -3.61
CA LEU A 54 -5.71 7.93 -3.43
C LEU A 54 -5.26 9.32 -2.92
N GLU A 55 -4.44 9.37 -1.88
CA GLU A 55 -3.88 10.63 -1.37
C GLU A 55 -3.13 11.40 -2.47
N LYS A 56 -2.38 10.69 -3.32
CA LYS A 56 -1.69 11.32 -4.45
C LYS A 56 -2.69 11.88 -5.47
N ALA A 57 -3.75 11.12 -5.80
CA ALA A 57 -4.78 11.58 -6.72
C ALA A 57 -5.49 12.84 -6.20
N GLU A 58 -5.82 12.87 -4.90
CA GLU A 58 -6.39 14.06 -4.25
C GLU A 58 -5.45 15.27 -4.34
N GLN A 59 -4.14 15.07 -4.11
CA GLN A 59 -3.15 16.14 -4.26
C GLN A 59 -2.99 16.62 -5.71
N ASP A 60 -3.05 15.70 -6.69
CA ASP A 60 -2.96 16.05 -8.11
C ASP A 60 -4.18 16.87 -8.55
N VAL A 61 -5.38 16.56 -8.04
CA VAL A 61 -6.59 17.38 -8.21
C VAL A 61 -6.38 18.78 -7.63
N VAL A 62 -5.90 18.89 -6.38
CA VAL A 62 -5.63 20.19 -5.73
C VAL A 62 -4.60 21.02 -6.50
N LYS A 63 -3.60 20.36 -7.09
CA LYS A 63 -2.54 21.00 -7.88
C LYS A 63 -2.96 21.31 -9.33
N GLY A 64 -4.19 20.99 -9.72
CA GLY A 64 -4.68 21.19 -11.09
C GLY A 64 -4.01 20.28 -12.13
N LYS A 65 -3.37 19.18 -11.70
CA LYS A 65 -2.80 18.16 -12.59
C LYS A 65 -3.91 17.23 -13.08
N LEU A 66 -4.80 17.77 -13.89
CA LEU A 66 -5.91 17.07 -14.49
C LEU A 66 -5.60 16.82 -15.96
N THR A 67 -6.02 15.67 -16.47
CA THR A 67 -5.99 15.37 -17.90
C THR A 67 -7.40 15.57 -18.46
N ASP A 68 -7.55 16.46 -19.44
CA ASP A 68 -8.82 16.65 -20.13
C ASP A 68 -9.09 15.56 -21.17
N SER A 69 -10.36 15.39 -21.54
CA SER A 69 -10.81 14.33 -22.45
C SER A 69 -10.20 14.40 -23.85
N VAL A 70 -9.82 15.60 -24.33
CA VAL A 70 -9.22 15.80 -25.65
C VAL A 70 -7.76 15.37 -25.63
N SER A 71 -7.02 15.77 -24.60
CA SER A 71 -5.63 15.36 -24.36
C SER A 71 -5.54 13.85 -24.19
N LEU A 72 -6.43 13.26 -23.39
CA LEU A 72 -6.48 11.80 -23.19
C LEU A 72 -6.77 11.05 -24.50
N ARG A 73 -7.70 11.55 -25.34
CA ARG A 73 -8.02 10.92 -26.63
C ARG A 73 -6.81 10.88 -27.55
N LYS A 74 -6.08 11.99 -27.66
CA LYS A 74 -4.85 12.08 -28.48
C LYS A 74 -3.78 11.11 -28.00
N GLU A 75 -3.62 10.97 -26.68
CA GLU A 75 -2.67 10.02 -26.09
C GLU A 75 -3.04 8.57 -26.45
N VAL A 76 -4.31 8.18 -26.27
CA VAL A 76 -4.79 6.83 -26.60
C VAL A 76 -4.66 6.51 -28.09
N GLU A 77 -4.90 7.49 -28.97
CA GLU A 77 -4.70 7.32 -30.42
C GLU A 77 -3.23 7.05 -30.76
N SER A 78 -2.28 7.68 -30.05
CA SER A 78 -0.84 7.46 -30.28
C SER A 78 -0.37 6.04 -29.95
N TRP A 79 -1.07 5.33 -29.05
CA TRP A 79 -0.75 3.96 -28.66
C TRP A 79 -1.11 2.92 -29.72
N LYS A 80 -2.00 3.25 -30.67
CA LYS A 80 -2.37 2.37 -31.79
C LYS A 80 -1.36 2.41 -32.94
N SER A 81 -0.46 3.38 -32.93
CA SER A 81 0.54 3.59 -33.99
C SER A 81 1.90 2.92 -33.69
N HIS A 82 1.95 2.09 -32.64
CA HIS A 82 3.07 1.23 -32.25
C HIS A 82 2.57 -0.22 -32.15
#